data_AF-A0A2Y9EGV7-F1
#
_entry.id   AF-A0A2Y9EGV7-F1
#
_cell.length_a   1.000
_cell.length_b   1.000
_cell.length_c   1.000
_cell.angle_alpha   90.00
_cell.angle_beta   90.00
_cell.angle_gamma   90.00
#
_symmetry.space_group_name_H-M   'P 1'
#
loop_
_entity.id
_entity.type
_entity.pdbx_description
1 polymer ?
#
loop_
_entity_poly.entity_id
_entity_poly.type
_entity_poly.pdbx_seq_one_letter_code
_entity_poly.pdbx_strand_id
1 'polypeptide(L)'
;MKSLMEGNLEDGLLNKVDLRRQWISQMVEEVQKIVHHLTTEISYQDIRFQAVLYSDTYNENIKVLAPTQLLITVPMRGLAGYREARQQRWRYYTLQGARLSCPLRDPEGLHQWLEVKQFLKSLWQWHEADVNTDGDIVPAKVLQVFRKLVENAIETCHLSGKVSMLMDRPAVRVAVETSIGRVELELTPSVEIPTAWSKKARWPSCLKRWPSAERVQCIKSFGFSLLACSNYHWQLSFSRAEQVLLEQLDEDGGCRRKCLQAVRQMKEDVWCPGKSPVITSYHLQTLLFWTCEKYPHPKDWQVFSRAFLRLVRKLHKCVSQHFLRHYFVRKSNLLQYANSGELGALAQKLAFFLKNPQISLP
;
A
#
# COMPACT_ATOMS: atom_id res chain seq x y z
N MET A 1 -21.19 -10.24 -34.45
CA MET A 1 -20.26 -9.09 -34.44
C MET A 1 -19.96 -8.54 -33.03
N LYS A 2 -20.94 -8.35 -32.13
CA LYS A 2 -20.66 -7.89 -30.75
C LYS A 2 -19.82 -8.88 -29.90
N SER A 3 -20.08 -10.19 -29.97
CA SER A 3 -19.31 -11.19 -29.19
C SER A 3 -17.87 -11.40 -29.68
N LEU A 4 -17.63 -11.26 -31.00
CA LEU A 4 -16.29 -11.33 -31.61
C LEU A 4 -15.40 -10.14 -31.21
N MET A 5 -15.99 -8.95 -31.01
CA MET A 5 -15.27 -7.79 -30.47
C MET A 5 -14.99 -7.93 -28.97
N GLU A 6 -15.87 -8.60 -28.21
CA GLU A 6 -15.66 -8.84 -26.77
C GLU A 6 -14.56 -9.87 -26.48
N GLY A 7 -14.48 -10.95 -27.27
CA GLY A 7 -13.38 -11.94 -27.16
C GLY A 7 -12.01 -11.32 -27.48
N ASN A 8 -11.92 -10.57 -28.59
CA ASN A 8 -10.67 -9.88 -28.96
C ASN A 8 -10.23 -8.82 -27.92
N LEU A 9 -11.17 -8.20 -27.22
CA LEU A 9 -10.89 -7.20 -26.18
C LEU A 9 -10.24 -7.82 -24.95
N GLU A 10 -10.80 -8.94 -24.50
CA GLU A 10 -10.32 -9.67 -23.33
C GLU A 10 -8.95 -10.30 -23.61
N ASP A 11 -8.79 -10.96 -24.76
CA ASP A 11 -7.56 -11.68 -25.12
C ASP A 11 -6.36 -10.73 -25.30
N GLY A 12 -6.54 -9.59 -25.97
CA GLY A 12 -5.47 -8.61 -26.20
C GLY A 12 -4.97 -7.94 -24.91
N LEU A 13 -5.88 -7.63 -23.99
CA LEU A 13 -5.54 -7.03 -22.69
C LEU A 13 -4.86 -8.06 -21.77
N LEU A 14 -5.34 -9.30 -21.74
CA LEU A 14 -4.83 -10.33 -20.83
C LEU A 14 -3.46 -10.86 -21.26
N ASN A 15 -3.19 -11.00 -22.56
CA ASN A 15 -1.89 -11.49 -23.04
C ASN A 15 -0.72 -10.57 -22.64
N LYS A 16 -0.88 -9.24 -22.71
CA LYS A 16 0.14 -8.29 -22.22
C LYS A 16 0.28 -8.31 -20.69
N VAL A 17 -0.80 -8.57 -19.97
CA VAL A 17 -0.80 -8.69 -18.50
C VAL A 17 0.06 -9.87 -18.05
N ASP A 18 -0.01 -11.01 -18.75
CA ASP A 18 0.75 -12.21 -18.37
C ASP A 18 2.26 -12.06 -18.55
N LEU A 19 2.72 -11.50 -19.68
CA LEU A 19 4.14 -11.21 -19.91
C LEU A 19 4.70 -10.26 -18.84
N ARG A 20 3.94 -9.21 -18.51
CA ARG A 20 4.31 -8.27 -17.45
C ARG A 20 4.33 -8.93 -16.08
N ARG A 21 3.38 -9.80 -15.79
CA ARG A 21 3.34 -10.55 -14.53
C ARG A 21 4.58 -11.42 -14.36
N GLN A 22 5.00 -12.10 -15.42
CA GLN A 22 6.24 -12.90 -15.42
C GLN A 22 7.46 -12.02 -15.13
N TRP A 23 7.57 -10.87 -15.81
CA TRP A 23 8.64 -9.89 -15.61
C TRP A 23 8.67 -9.35 -14.16
N ILE A 24 7.52 -8.94 -13.62
CA ILE A 24 7.40 -8.47 -12.23
C ILE A 24 7.76 -9.60 -11.26
N SER A 25 7.35 -10.84 -11.54
CA SER A 25 7.64 -11.99 -10.69
C SER A 25 9.14 -12.26 -10.59
N GLN A 26 9.85 -12.26 -11.72
CA GLN A 26 11.29 -12.47 -11.76
C GLN A 26 12.02 -11.33 -11.02
N MET A 27 11.60 -10.09 -11.23
CA MET A 27 12.14 -8.92 -10.53
C MET A 27 11.94 -9.02 -9.02
N VAL A 28 10.73 -9.40 -8.57
CA VAL A 28 10.41 -9.55 -7.15
C VAL A 28 11.23 -10.68 -6.52
N GLU A 29 11.49 -11.78 -7.22
CA GLU A 29 12.32 -12.88 -6.72
C GLU A 29 13.77 -12.44 -6.44
N GLU A 30 14.38 -11.68 -7.35
CA GLU A 30 15.71 -11.11 -7.14
C GLU A 30 15.74 -10.11 -5.98
N VAL A 31 14.75 -9.22 -5.93
CA VAL A 31 14.61 -8.25 -4.84
C VAL A 31 14.41 -8.96 -3.51
N GLN A 32 13.61 -10.02 -3.44
CA GLN A 32 13.38 -10.79 -2.22
C GLN A 32 14.67 -11.35 -1.62
N LYS A 33 15.57 -11.86 -2.46
CA LYS A 33 16.88 -12.39 -2.01
C LYS A 33 17.73 -11.28 -1.38
N ILE A 34 17.77 -10.11 -2.02
CA ILE A 34 18.52 -8.93 -1.53
C ILE A 34 17.90 -8.39 -0.24
N VAL A 35 16.57 -8.22 -0.21
CA VAL A 35 15.83 -7.75 0.97
C VAL A 35 16.01 -8.71 2.14
N HIS A 36 15.92 -10.01 1.91
CA HIS A 36 16.14 -11.01 2.95
C HIS A 36 17.55 -10.90 3.53
N HIS A 37 18.58 -10.78 2.69
CA HIS A 37 19.95 -10.65 3.15
C HIS A 37 20.19 -9.36 3.95
N LEU A 38 19.74 -8.21 3.42
CA LEU A 38 19.84 -6.91 4.10
C LEU A 38 19.11 -6.91 5.45
N THR A 39 17.86 -7.37 5.47
CA THR A 39 17.04 -7.34 6.70
C THR A 39 17.49 -8.38 7.72
N THR A 40 18.15 -9.46 7.29
CA THR A 40 18.81 -10.41 8.20
C THR A 40 19.98 -9.76 8.91
N GLU A 41 20.86 -9.08 8.18
CA GLU A 41 21.98 -8.34 8.74
C GLU A 41 21.50 -7.23 9.70
N ILE A 42 20.49 -6.46 9.30
CA ILE A 42 19.85 -5.47 10.17
C ILE A 42 19.34 -6.11 11.47
N SER A 43 18.74 -7.29 11.41
CA SER A 43 18.22 -7.98 12.59
C SER A 43 19.31 -8.50 13.54
N TYR A 44 20.53 -8.74 13.04
CA TYR A 44 21.69 -9.05 13.87
C TYR A 44 22.26 -7.81 14.55
N GLN A 45 22.25 -6.67 13.86
CA GLN A 45 22.73 -5.39 14.40
C GLN A 45 21.76 -4.78 15.42
N ASP A 46 20.45 -4.91 15.20
CA ASP A 46 19.42 -4.39 16.11
C ASP A 46 18.20 -5.31 16.18
N ILE A 47 18.00 -5.90 17.36
CA ILE A 47 16.94 -6.87 17.64
C ILE A 47 15.51 -6.31 17.48
N ARG A 48 15.36 -4.98 17.42
CA ARG A 48 14.06 -4.31 17.22
C ARG A 48 13.48 -4.57 15.85
N PHE A 49 14.31 -4.88 14.86
CA PHE A 49 13.90 -5.11 13.48
C PHE A 49 13.93 -6.60 13.14
N GLN A 50 12.90 -7.09 12.48
CA GLN A 50 12.79 -8.47 12.04
C GLN A 50 13.23 -8.61 10.59
N ALA A 51 14.00 -9.66 10.32
CA ALA A 51 14.32 -10.08 8.96
C ALA A 51 13.03 -10.39 8.18
N VAL A 52 12.93 -9.83 6.98
CA VAL A 52 11.88 -10.18 6.03
C VAL A 52 12.26 -11.51 5.41
N LEU A 53 11.45 -12.55 5.64
CA LEU A 53 11.73 -13.89 5.14
C LEU A 53 11.51 -13.95 3.64
N TYR A 54 12.34 -14.76 2.98
CA TYR A 54 12.11 -15.19 1.61
C TYR A 54 10.89 -16.14 1.58
N SER A 55 10.07 -16.03 0.53
CA SER A 55 8.87 -16.86 0.36
C SER A 55 8.70 -17.20 -1.13
N ASP A 56 8.65 -18.49 -1.44
CA ASP A 56 8.49 -19.00 -2.82
C ASP A 56 7.11 -18.70 -3.43
N THR A 57 6.12 -18.31 -2.61
CA THR A 57 4.73 -18.14 -3.05
C THR A 57 4.35 -16.68 -3.10
N TYR A 58 4.10 -16.09 -1.93
CA TYR A 58 3.76 -14.69 -1.78
C TYR A 58 4.44 -14.17 -0.51
N ASN A 59 5.05 -13.00 -0.63
CA ASN A 59 5.63 -12.30 0.49
C ASN A 59 4.73 -11.12 0.86
N GLU A 60 4.07 -11.22 2.01
CA GLU A 60 3.15 -10.18 2.51
C GLU A 60 3.82 -8.85 2.81
N ASN A 61 5.14 -8.88 2.99
CA ASN A 61 5.93 -7.70 3.22
C ASN A 61 6.28 -6.94 1.94
N ILE A 62 5.98 -7.48 0.75
CA ILE A 62 6.35 -6.86 -0.52
C ILE A 62 5.10 -6.43 -1.27
N LYS A 63 5.02 -5.14 -1.57
CA LYS A 63 3.94 -4.55 -2.36
C LYS A 63 4.47 -3.87 -3.61
N VAL A 64 3.91 -4.25 -4.75
CA VAL A 64 4.19 -3.60 -6.05
C VAL A 64 3.37 -2.32 -6.16
N LEU A 65 4.04 -1.17 -6.06
CA LEU A 65 3.41 0.15 -6.24
C LEU A 65 3.35 0.54 -7.72
N ALA A 66 4.45 0.28 -8.43
CA ALA A 66 4.61 0.44 -9.87
C ALA A 66 5.63 -0.61 -10.37
N PRO A 67 5.81 -0.82 -11.69
CA PRO A 67 6.71 -1.85 -12.22
C PRO A 67 8.13 -1.80 -11.67
N THR A 68 8.66 -0.60 -11.43
CA THR A 68 10.02 -0.40 -10.90
C THR A 68 10.01 0.19 -9.48
N GLN A 69 8.89 0.11 -8.76
CA GLN A 69 8.75 0.66 -7.41
C GLN A 69 8.04 -0.33 -6.49
N LEU A 70 8.73 -0.73 -5.43
CA LEU A 70 8.23 -1.66 -4.43
C LEU A 70 8.24 -1.02 -3.04
N LEU A 71 7.22 -1.32 -2.24
CA LEU A 71 7.18 -1.03 -0.82
C LEU A 71 7.45 -2.32 -0.06
N ILE A 72 8.47 -2.29 0.80
CA ILE A 72 8.88 -3.39 1.66
C ILE A 72 8.55 -3.01 3.10
N THR A 73 7.62 -3.73 3.74
CA THR A 73 7.39 -3.57 5.17
C THR A 73 8.37 -4.41 5.97
N VAL A 74 9.07 -3.79 6.93
CA VAL A 74 10.02 -4.49 7.80
C VAL A 74 9.37 -4.62 9.17
N PRO A 75 8.94 -5.82 9.59
CA PRO A 75 8.27 -6.00 10.87
C PRO A 75 9.19 -5.63 12.04
N MET A 76 8.62 -5.05 13.08
CA MET A 76 9.35 -4.71 14.30
C MET A 76 8.96 -5.63 15.46
N ARG A 77 9.94 -5.97 16.29
CA ARG A 77 9.80 -6.90 17.40
C ARG A 77 9.67 -6.17 18.73
N GLY A 78 9.15 -6.92 19.71
CA GLY A 78 9.14 -6.44 21.08
C GLY A 78 8.07 -5.42 21.39
N LEU A 79 7.00 -5.34 20.60
CA LEU A 79 5.80 -4.56 20.91
C LEU A 79 4.60 -5.51 20.82
N ALA A 80 4.05 -5.93 21.97
CA ALA A 80 3.00 -6.94 22.02
C ALA A 80 1.85 -6.57 22.97
N GLY A 81 0.66 -7.10 22.68
CA GLY A 81 -0.55 -6.85 23.46
C GLY A 81 -1.07 -5.41 23.32
N TYR A 82 -1.19 -4.94 22.08
CA TYR A 82 -1.66 -3.59 21.78
C TYR A 82 -3.06 -3.31 22.35
N ARG A 83 -3.21 -2.16 22.99
CA ARG A 83 -4.46 -1.62 23.53
C ARG A 83 -4.63 -0.19 23.06
N GLU A 84 -5.69 0.05 22.29
CA GLU A 84 -5.96 1.38 21.75
C GLU A 84 -6.40 2.35 22.86
N ALA A 85 -5.49 3.24 23.26
CA ALA A 85 -5.69 4.25 24.28
C ALA A 85 -6.68 5.36 23.82
N ARG A 86 -7.30 6.05 24.78
CA ARG A 86 -8.07 7.27 24.48
C ARG A 86 -7.12 8.34 23.97
N GLN A 87 -7.49 9.00 22.87
CA GLN A 87 -6.71 10.08 22.27
C GLN A 87 -6.45 11.16 23.32
N GLN A 88 -5.18 11.36 23.66
CA GLN A 88 -4.70 12.53 24.38
C GLN A 88 -4.53 13.69 23.39
N ARG A 89 -4.36 14.91 23.92
CA ARG A 89 -4.07 16.10 23.12
C ARG A 89 -2.82 15.86 22.26
N TRP A 90 -2.90 16.24 20.98
CA TRP A 90 -1.79 16.08 20.03
C TRP A 90 -0.51 16.73 20.57
N ARG A 91 0.61 16.01 20.47
CA ARG A 91 1.96 16.48 20.81
C ARG A 91 2.75 16.58 19.52
N TYR A 92 3.77 17.41 19.44
CA TYR A 92 4.67 17.44 18.28
C TYR A 92 6.07 17.61 18.84
N TYR A 93 7.08 17.05 18.19
CA TYR A 93 8.44 17.05 18.71
C TYR A 93 9.44 17.54 17.65
N THR A 94 10.57 18.07 18.06
CA THR A 94 11.75 18.13 17.21
C THR A 94 12.43 16.77 17.20
N LEU A 95 13.34 16.53 16.25
CA LEU A 95 14.15 15.30 16.25
C LEU A 95 15.02 15.20 17.52
N GLN A 96 15.36 16.34 18.12
CA GLN A 96 16.07 16.45 19.40
C GLN A 96 15.15 16.21 20.62
N GLY A 97 13.85 15.99 20.43
CA GLY A 97 12.88 15.69 21.48
C GLY A 97 12.21 16.91 22.13
N ALA A 98 12.46 18.13 21.65
CA ALA A 98 11.80 19.31 22.20
C ALA A 98 10.33 19.37 21.75
N ARG A 99 9.41 19.58 22.68
CA ARG A 99 7.98 19.67 22.40
C ARG A 99 7.65 20.96 21.63
N LEU A 100 6.96 20.82 20.51
CA LEU A 100 6.42 21.92 19.72
C LEU A 100 5.01 22.27 20.21
N SER A 101 4.74 23.56 20.35
CA SER A 101 3.50 24.10 20.92
C SER A 101 2.31 24.16 19.95
N CYS A 102 2.54 23.99 18.64
CA CYS A 102 1.51 24.17 17.62
C CYS A 102 1.33 22.93 16.72
N PRO A 103 0.13 22.32 16.69
CA PRO A 103 -0.28 21.50 15.56
C PRO A 103 -0.44 22.41 14.33
N LEU A 104 0.43 22.29 13.34
CA LEU A 104 0.22 22.96 12.05
C LEU A 104 -1.04 22.42 11.33
N ARG A 105 -1.47 21.19 11.67
CA ARG A 105 -2.64 20.54 11.09
C ARG A 105 -3.13 19.38 11.94
N ASP A 106 -4.45 19.19 12.02
CA ASP A 106 -5.02 17.95 12.56
C ASP A 106 -4.49 16.74 11.77
N PRO A 107 -4.09 15.65 12.44
CA PRO A 107 -3.63 14.45 11.77
C PRO A 107 -4.73 13.82 10.95
N GLU A 108 -4.38 13.47 9.72
CA GLU A 108 -5.30 12.83 8.78
C GLU A 108 -5.89 11.55 9.33
N GLY A 109 -7.03 11.12 8.79
CA GLY A 109 -7.75 9.95 9.29
C GLY A 109 -6.91 8.68 9.40
N LEU A 110 -5.88 8.52 8.56
CA LEU A 110 -4.97 7.37 8.54
C LEU A 110 -3.82 7.45 9.54
N HIS A 111 -3.62 8.59 10.19
CA HIS A 111 -2.47 8.83 11.04
C HIS A 111 -2.80 8.65 12.51
N GLN A 112 -1.90 8.05 13.29
CA GLN A 112 -2.04 7.96 14.74
C GLN A 112 -0.70 8.01 15.48
N TRP A 113 -0.80 8.24 16.79
CA TRP A 113 0.31 8.13 17.73
C TRP A 113 0.49 6.71 18.18
N LEU A 114 1.73 6.39 18.52
CA LEU A 114 2.08 5.12 19.12
C LEU A 114 2.82 5.40 20.42
N GLU A 115 2.21 5.04 21.52
CA GLU A 115 2.82 5.15 22.84
C GLU A 115 3.30 3.77 23.29
N VAL A 116 4.45 3.72 23.96
CA VAL A 116 4.95 2.44 24.49
C VAL A 116 3.95 1.82 25.47
N LYS A 117 3.25 2.66 26.26
CA LYS A 117 2.20 2.23 27.21
C LYS A 117 0.97 1.59 26.55
N GLN A 118 0.81 1.71 25.23
CA GLN A 118 -0.25 0.99 24.50
C GLN A 118 0.04 -0.49 24.38
N PHE A 119 1.27 -0.93 24.65
CA PHE A 119 1.66 -2.34 24.62
C PHE A 119 1.76 -2.88 26.05
N LEU A 120 1.21 -4.09 26.25
CA LEU A 120 1.37 -4.81 27.51
C LEU A 120 2.80 -5.29 27.74
N LYS A 121 3.50 -5.62 26.65
CA LYS A 121 4.89 -6.05 26.66
C LYS A 121 5.66 -5.22 25.64
N SER A 122 6.69 -4.53 26.11
CA SER A 122 7.60 -3.76 25.27
C SER A 122 9.05 -4.13 25.59
N LEU A 123 9.90 -4.32 24.59
CA LEU A 123 11.36 -4.37 24.77
C LEU A 123 11.86 -3.03 25.33
N TRP A 124 12.92 -3.08 26.15
CA TRP A 124 13.46 -1.89 26.81
C TRP A 124 14.07 -0.89 25.81
N GLN A 125 14.57 -1.35 24.66
CA GLN A 125 15.09 -0.51 23.57
C GLN A 125 14.05 0.43 22.94
N TRP A 126 12.74 0.20 23.17
CA TRP A 126 11.69 1.13 22.73
C TRP A 126 11.48 2.33 23.66
N HIS A 127 12.13 2.31 24.82
CA HIS A 127 12.13 3.41 25.81
C HIS A 127 13.37 4.31 25.66
N GLU A 128 14.33 3.92 24.83
CA GLU A 128 15.54 4.70 24.58
C GLU A 128 15.25 6.00 23.81
N ALA A 129 16.05 7.03 24.08
CA ALA A 129 15.86 8.37 23.51
C ALA A 129 16.09 8.42 21.98
N ASP A 130 16.72 7.39 21.41
CA ASP A 130 16.99 7.26 19.97
C ASP A 130 15.71 7.01 19.16
N VAL A 131 14.65 6.45 19.78
CA VAL A 131 13.33 6.17 19.17
C VAL A 131 12.16 6.78 19.94
N ASN A 132 12.35 7.10 21.22
CA ASN A 132 11.30 7.57 22.12
C ASN A 132 11.40 9.07 22.42
N THR A 133 10.26 9.73 22.58
CA THR A 133 10.14 11.06 23.19
C THR A 133 8.89 11.10 24.08
N ASP A 134 9.03 11.42 25.37
CA ASP A 134 7.92 11.53 26.32
C ASP A 134 6.93 10.33 26.33
N GLY A 135 7.46 9.12 26.09
CA GLY A 135 6.71 7.86 26.02
C GLY A 135 6.11 7.52 24.65
N ASP A 136 6.23 8.42 23.66
CA ASP A 136 5.82 8.20 22.28
C ASP A 136 6.96 7.57 21.47
N ILE A 137 6.67 6.51 20.72
CA ILE A 137 7.59 5.96 19.71
C ILE A 137 7.48 6.83 18.46
N VAL A 138 8.52 7.60 18.16
CA VAL A 138 8.49 8.63 17.11
C VAL A 138 8.98 8.05 15.77
N PRO A 139 8.15 8.03 14.71
CA PRO A 139 8.52 7.44 13.41
C PRO A 139 9.80 8.02 12.80
N ALA A 140 10.02 9.35 12.83
CA ALA A 140 11.24 9.93 12.27
C ALA A 140 12.51 9.43 12.95
N LYS A 141 12.45 9.24 14.28
CA LYS A 141 13.55 8.73 15.09
C LYS A 141 13.83 7.27 14.75
N VAL A 142 12.78 6.43 14.68
CA VAL A 142 12.88 5.04 14.21
C VAL A 142 13.49 4.96 12.80
N LEU A 143 13.03 5.82 11.87
CA LEU A 143 13.55 5.88 10.50
C LEU A 143 15.02 6.35 10.45
N GLN A 144 15.46 7.19 11.38
CA GLN A 144 16.85 7.62 11.46
C GLN A 144 17.76 6.47 11.90
N VAL A 145 17.36 5.71 12.92
CA VAL A 145 18.08 4.50 13.33
C VAL A 145 18.09 3.48 12.19
N PHE A 146 16.91 3.19 11.63
CA PHE A 146 16.76 2.21 10.57
C PHE A 146 17.58 2.56 9.32
N ARG A 147 17.67 3.84 8.94
CA ARG A 147 18.52 4.29 7.83
C ARG A 147 19.99 3.93 8.04
N LYS A 148 20.54 4.18 9.23
CA LYS A 148 21.92 3.83 9.57
C LYS A 148 22.15 2.33 9.51
N LEU A 149 21.19 1.54 9.99
CA LEU A 149 21.26 0.08 9.92
C LEU A 149 21.25 -0.42 8.46
N VAL A 150 20.43 0.17 7.60
CA VAL A 150 20.42 -0.15 6.16
C VAL A 150 21.75 0.22 5.50
N GLU A 151 22.30 1.41 5.78
CA GLU A 151 23.62 1.84 5.29
C GLU A 151 24.72 0.85 5.69
N ASN A 152 24.80 0.50 6.98
CA ASN A 152 25.77 -0.46 7.50
C ASN A 152 25.59 -1.87 6.90
N ALA A 153 24.33 -2.32 6.75
CA ALA A 153 24.03 -3.62 6.18
C ALA A 153 24.42 -3.70 4.69
N ILE A 154 24.26 -2.62 3.91
CA ILE A 154 24.72 -2.59 2.51
C ILE A 154 26.24 -2.81 2.44
N GLU A 155 27.00 -2.16 3.32
CA GLU A 155 28.46 -2.31 3.37
C GLU A 155 28.88 -3.71 3.83
N THR A 156 28.27 -4.21 4.91
CA THR A 156 28.61 -5.49 5.53
C THR A 156 28.24 -6.68 4.65
N CYS A 157 27.11 -6.59 3.93
CA CYS A 157 26.70 -7.59 2.95
C CYS A 157 27.44 -7.48 1.60
N HIS A 158 28.40 -6.56 1.45
CA HIS A 158 29.11 -6.29 0.19
C HIS A 158 28.17 -5.98 -0.99
N LEU A 159 27.07 -5.28 -0.72
CA LEU A 159 26.03 -4.96 -1.69
C LEU A 159 26.18 -3.57 -2.32
N SER A 160 27.21 -2.78 -2.00
CA SER A 160 27.37 -1.39 -2.46
C SER A 160 27.41 -1.21 -3.98
N GLY A 161 27.75 -2.26 -4.76
CA GLY A 161 27.68 -2.24 -6.23
C GLY A 161 26.29 -2.57 -6.82
N LYS A 162 25.39 -3.14 -6.02
CA LYS A 162 24.03 -3.54 -6.42
C LYS A 162 22.93 -2.71 -5.77
N VAL A 163 23.18 -2.19 -4.57
CA VAL A 163 22.22 -1.45 -3.76
C VAL A 163 22.81 -0.09 -3.43
N SER A 164 22.06 0.97 -3.71
CA SER A 164 22.45 2.35 -3.42
C SER A 164 21.37 3.06 -2.60
N MET A 165 21.79 3.83 -1.60
CA MET A 165 20.88 4.66 -0.81
C MET A 165 20.36 5.83 -1.65
N LEU A 166 19.06 6.08 -1.57
CA LEU A 166 18.43 7.25 -2.18
C LEU A 166 18.22 8.33 -1.10
N MET A 167 18.59 9.56 -1.43
CA MET A 167 18.44 10.70 -0.51
C MET A 167 16.99 11.16 -0.48
N ASP A 168 16.17 10.47 0.32
CA ASP A 168 14.81 10.89 0.65
C ASP A 168 14.59 10.95 2.16
N ARG A 169 13.80 11.94 2.59
CA ARG A 169 13.41 12.11 3.99
C ARG A 169 11.90 12.39 4.03
N PRO A 170 11.13 11.68 4.88
CA PRO A 170 11.59 10.78 5.95
C PRO A 170 11.83 9.32 5.55
N ALA A 171 11.30 8.87 4.41
CA ALA A 171 11.33 7.47 3.97
C ALA A 171 12.77 6.93 3.79
N VAL A 172 12.95 5.62 4.02
CA VAL A 172 14.22 4.94 3.72
C VAL A 172 14.08 4.26 2.37
N ARG A 173 14.68 4.87 1.34
CA ARG A 173 14.62 4.35 -0.03
C ARG A 173 15.99 3.87 -0.50
N VAL A 174 16.00 2.75 -1.20
CA VAL A 174 17.19 2.21 -1.86
C VAL A 174 16.88 1.92 -3.32
N ALA A 175 17.86 2.08 -4.19
CA ALA A 175 17.81 1.58 -5.55
C ALA A 175 18.58 0.27 -5.64
N VAL A 176 17.96 -0.73 -6.27
CA VAL A 176 18.52 -2.05 -6.48
C VAL A 176 18.68 -2.31 -7.97
N GLU A 177 19.89 -2.67 -8.37
CA GLU A 177 20.18 -3.14 -9.73
C GLU A 177 19.86 -4.64 -9.83
N THR A 178 18.84 -4.96 -10.62
CA THR A 178 18.42 -6.35 -10.93
C THR A 178 18.85 -6.71 -12.34
N SER A 179 18.79 -7.99 -12.72
CA SER A 179 19.06 -8.44 -14.10
C SER A 179 18.13 -7.79 -15.14
N ILE A 180 17.00 -7.28 -14.67
CA ILE A 180 15.89 -6.75 -15.45
C ILE A 180 15.89 -5.21 -15.49
N GLY A 181 16.70 -4.59 -14.63
CA GLY A 181 16.86 -3.14 -14.55
C GLY A 181 16.82 -2.61 -13.12
N ARG A 182 16.90 -1.29 -13.00
CA ARG A 182 16.91 -0.58 -11.72
C ARG A 182 15.52 -0.50 -11.11
N VAL A 183 15.40 -0.94 -9.86
CA VAL A 183 14.17 -0.94 -9.07
C VAL A 183 14.36 -0.09 -7.82
N GLU A 184 13.37 0.75 -7.50
CA GLU A 184 13.36 1.53 -6.27
C GLU A 184 12.57 0.78 -5.18
N LEU A 185 13.18 0.59 -4.02
CA LEU A 185 12.56 -0.02 -2.85
C LEU A 185 12.37 1.04 -1.77
N GLU A 186 11.16 1.13 -1.23
CA GLU A 186 10.88 1.86 0.00
C GLU A 186 10.83 0.87 1.17
N LEU A 187 11.83 0.92 2.04
CA LEU A 187 11.91 0.08 3.23
C LEU A 187 11.24 0.80 4.40
N THR A 188 10.13 0.25 4.89
CA THR A 188 9.28 0.89 5.90
C THR A 188 9.15 0.02 7.15
N PRO A 189 9.70 0.43 8.30
CA PRO A 189 9.45 -0.24 9.57
C PRO A 189 7.96 -0.29 9.90
N SER A 190 7.49 -1.44 10.37
CA SER A 190 6.08 -1.70 10.61
C SER A 190 5.83 -2.39 11.95
N VAL A 191 4.86 -1.89 12.72
CA VAL A 191 4.34 -2.59 13.91
C VAL A 191 3.08 -3.34 13.51
N GLU A 192 3.11 -4.65 13.66
CA GLU A 192 1.95 -5.51 13.42
C GLU A 192 1.06 -5.55 14.66
N ILE A 193 -0.23 -5.30 14.46
CA ILE A 193 -1.25 -5.35 15.51
C ILE A 193 -2.25 -6.44 15.11
N PRO A 194 -1.93 -7.71 15.42
CA PRO A 194 -2.81 -8.82 15.07
C PRO A 194 -4.07 -8.80 15.95
N THR A 195 -5.15 -9.42 15.48
CA THR A 195 -6.39 -9.69 16.26
C THR A 195 -7.20 -8.46 16.73
N ALA A 196 -6.73 -7.24 16.50
CA ALA A 196 -7.45 -6.02 16.84
C ALA A 196 -7.74 -5.19 15.60
N TRP A 197 -8.95 -4.62 15.51
CA TRP A 197 -9.32 -3.69 14.44
C TRP A 197 -9.31 -2.25 14.97
N SER A 198 -8.67 -1.33 14.24
CA SER A 198 -8.59 0.08 14.67
C SER A 198 -9.98 0.71 14.82
N LYS A 199 -10.21 1.45 15.91
CA LYS A 199 -11.43 2.24 16.12
C LYS A 199 -11.63 3.35 15.08
N LYS A 200 -10.56 3.79 14.41
CA LYS A 200 -10.61 4.76 13.30
C LYS A 200 -11.16 4.15 12.02
N ALA A 201 -11.08 2.83 11.88
CA ALA A 201 -11.52 2.10 10.71
C ALA A 201 -12.91 1.50 10.91
N ARG A 202 -13.76 1.63 9.89
CA ARG A 202 -15.09 1.03 9.84
C ARG A 202 -15.30 0.39 8.49
N TRP A 203 -15.79 -0.84 8.48
CA TRP A 203 -16.29 -1.43 7.24
C TRP A 203 -17.38 -0.52 6.65
N PRO A 204 -17.43 -0.35 5.33
CA PRO A 204 -18.54 0.35 4.69
C PRO A 204 -19.90 -0.25 5.12
N SER A 205 -20.84 0.62 5.49
CA SER A 205 -22.18 0.21 5.87
C SER A 205 -23.12 0.44 4.69
N CYS A 206 -23.08 -0.46 3.72
CA CYS A 206 -23.95 -0.44 2.54
C CYS A 206 -25.25 -1.22 2.80
N LEU A 207 -26.35 -0.82 2.16
CA LEU A 207 -27.67 -1.45 2.31
C LEU A 207 -27.65 -2.95 1.96
N LYS A 208 -26.84 -3.31 0.97
CA LYS A 208 -26.55 -4.70 0.61
C LYS A 208 -25.15 -5.04 1.11
N ARG A 209 -25.02 -6.16 1.82
CA ARG A 209 -23.74 -6.58 2.42
C ARG A 209 -22.84 -7.22 1.35
N TRP A 210 -21.68 -6.62 1.12
CA TRP A 210 -20.57 -7.26 0.44
C TRP A 210 -19.28 -6.95 1.19
N PRO A 211 -18.43 -7.95 1.49
CA PRO A 211 -18.68 -9.38 1.43
C PRO A 211 -19.67 -9.84 2.54
N SER A 212 -19.84 -11.15 2.73
CA SER A 212 -20.66 -11.68 3.82
C SER A 212 -20.15 -11.23 5.20
N ALA A 213 -21.02 -11.20 6.20
CA ALA A 213 -20.65 -10.78 7.56
C ALA A 213 -19.55 -11.67 8.17
N GLU A 214 -19.57 -12.97 7.89
CA GLU A 214 -18.55 -13.93 8.31
C GLU A 214 -17.19 -13.59 7.69
N ARG A 215 -17.14 -13.30 6.39
CA ARG A 215 -15.91 -12.86 5.71
C ARG A 215 -15.40 -11.54 6.29
N VAL A 216 -16.28 -10.57 6.56
CA VAL A 216 -15.88 -9.32 7.22
C VAL A 216 -15.24 -9.59 8.58
N GLN A 217 -15.82 -10.49 9.38
CA GLN A 217 -15.30 -10.81 10.70
C GLN A 217 -13.94 -11.55 10.62
N CYS A 218 -13.80 -12.50 9.70
CA CYS A 218 -12.54 -13.18 9.40
C CYS A 218 -11.45 -12.18 8.95
N ILE A 219 -11.79 -11.26 8.04
CA ILE A 219 -10.84 -10.24 7.57
C ILE A 219 -10.40 -9.32 8.73
N LYS A 220 -11.33 -8.95 9.61
CA LYS A 220 -11.00 -8.13 10.79
C LYS A 220 -10.09 -8.84 11.79
N SER A 221 -10.14 -10.17 11.90
CA SER A 221 -9.29 -10.90 12.85
C SER A 221 -7.81 -10.88 12.48
N PHE A 222 -7.45 -10.56 11.23
CA PHE A 222 -6.05 -10.33 10.85
C PHE A 222 -5.47 -9.03 11.41
N GLY A 223 -6.33 -8.10 11.85
CA GLY A 223 -5.93 -6.84 12.45
C GLY A 223 -5.42 -5.80 11.45
N PHE A 224 -4.43 -4.99 11.86
CA PHE A 224 -3.84 -3.93 11.05
C PHE A 224 -2.37 -3.73 11.40
N SER A 225 -1.67 -2.93 10.60
CA SER A 225 -0.28 -2.55 10.86
C SER A 225 -0.13 -1.04 10.94
N LEU A 226 0.92 -0.60 11.63
CA LEU A 226 1.33 0.79 11.72
C LEU A 226 2.67 0.97 11.03
N LEU A 227 2.71 1.83 10.03
CA LEU A 227 3.88 2.09 9.21
C LEU A 227 4.58 3.37 9.62
N ALA A 228 5.90 3.33 9.73
CA ALA A 228 6.74 4.51 9.91
C ALA A 228 7.02 5.16 8.55
N CYS A 229 6.09 5.97 8.04
CA CYS A 229 6.21 6.65 6.74
C CYS A 229 6.27 8.18 6.84
N SER A 230 6.11 8.75 8.04
CA SER A 230 6.05 10.19 8.25
C SER A 230 6.98 10.62 9.38
N ASN A 231 7.07 11.94 9.64
CA ASN A 231 7.94 12.42 10.72
C ASN A 231 7.37 12.11 12.12
N TYR A 232 6.05 12.25 12.29
CA TYR A 232 5.41 12.31 13.60
C TYR A 232 4.34 11.25 13.82
N HIS A 233 3.77 10.73 12.74
CA HIS A 233 2.60 9.87 12.82
C HIS A 233 2.87 8.51 12.19
N TRP A 234 2.35 7.50 12.86
CA TRP A 234 2.25 6.17 12.29
C TRP A 234 1.06 6.12 11.34
N GLN A 235 1.27 5.58 10.16
CA GLN A 235 0.22 5.41 9.16
C GLN A 235 -0.46 4.05 9.33
N LEU A 236 -1.77 4.05 9.42
CA LEU A 236 -2.60 2.85 9.41
C LEU A 236 -2.45 2.15 8.06
N SER A 237 -2.20 0.85 8.11
CA SER A 237 -2.14 -0.03 6.95
C SER A 237 -3.00 -1.26 7.17
N PHE A 238 -3.84 -1.58 6.19
CA PHE A 238 -4.74 -2.74 6.20
C PHE A 238 -4.31 -3.79 5.17
N SER A 239 -3.01 -3.83 4.82
CA SER A 239 -2.43 -4.70 3.78
C SER A 239 -3.00 -6.10 3.77
N ARG A 240 -2.97 -6.76 4.94
CA ARG A 240 -3.37 -8.15 5.08
C ARG A 240 -4.87 -8.33 4.87
N ALA A 241 -5.67 -7.45 5.46
CA ALA A 241 -7.12 -7.45 5.27
C ALA A 241 -7.52 -7.21 3.80
N GLU A 242 -6.83 -6.30 3.13
CA GLU A 242 -7.05 -6.00 1.71
C GLU A 242 -6.64 -7.17 0.82
N GLN A 243 -5.52 -7.84 1.13
CA GLN A 243 -5.06 -9.01 0.42
C GLN A 243 -6.08 -10.15 0.50
N VAL A 244 -6.53 -10.51 1.71
CA VAL A 244 -7.53 -11.58 1.89
C VAL A 244 -8.83 -11.22 1.15
N LEU A 245 -9.22 -9.95 1.18
CA LEU A 245 -10.39 -9.49 0.41
C LEU A 245 -10.19 -9.64 -1.11
N LEU A 246 -8.99 -9.36 -1.63
CA LEU A 246 -8.64 -9.55 -3.04
C LEU A 246 -8.64 -11.02 -3.44
N GLU A 247 -8.08 -11.91 -2.61
CA GLU A 247 -8.01 -13.36 -2.84
C GLU A 247 -9.40 -13.96 -3.06
N GLN A 248 -10.38 -13.53 -2.26
CA GLN A 248 -11.74 -14.06 -2.26
C GLN A 248 -12.72 -13.34 -3.21
N LEU A 249 -12.23 -12.43 -4.07
CA LEU A 249 -13.08 -11.56 -4.91
C LEU A 249 -14.01 -12.33 -5.86
N ASP A 250 -13.50 -13.38 -6.48
CA ASP A 250 -14.14 -14.08 -7.60
C ASP A 250 -14.49 -15.53 -7.24
N GLU A 251 -14.61 -15.87 -5.95
CA GLU A 251 -15.14 -17.17 -5.50
C GLU A 251 -16.58 -17.42 -6.00
N ASP A 252 -17.29 -16.35 -6.38
CA ASP A 252 -18.62 -16.41 -7.00
C ASP A 252 -18.58 -16.49 -8.54
N GLY A 253 -17.41 -16.73 -9.13
CA GLY A 253 -17.21 -16.82 -10.58
C GLY A 253 -17.27 -15.48 -11.34
N GLY A 254 -17.11 -14.35 -10.63
CA GLY A 254 -17.05 -13.03 -11.26
C GLY A 254 -15.75 -12.72 -11.99
N CYS A 255 -15.70 -11.60 -12.71
CA CYS A 255 -14.52 -11.09 -13.40
C CYS A 255 -13.84 -9.90 -12.70
N ARG A 256 -13.97 -9.74 -11.36
CA ARG A 256 -13.47 -8.55 -10.63
C ARG A 256 -11.96 -8.42 -10.73
N ARG A 257 -11.22 -9.52 -10.57
CA ARG A 257 -9.76 -9.58 -10.68
C ARG A 257 -9.29 -9.24 -12.09
N LYS A 258 -9.91 -9.85 -13.11
CA LYS A 258 -9.64 -9.55 -14.53
C LYS A 258 -9.85 -8.07 -14.82
N CYS A 259 -10.96 -7.51 -14.33
CA CYS A 259 -11.28 -6.09 -14.48
C CYS A 259 -10.25 -5.18 -13.80
N LEU A 260 -9.78 -5.53 -12.59
CA LEU A 260 -8.72 -4.79 -11.91
C LEU A 260 -7.40 -4.82 -12.69
N GLN A 261 -7.02 -5.98 -13.22
CA GLN A 261 -5.83 -6.15 -14.04
C GLN A 261 -5.90 -5.30 -15.31
N ALA A 262 -7.02 -5.35 -16.03
CA ALA A 262 -7.23 -4.53 -17.23
C ALA A 262 -7.16 -3.02 -16.94
N VAL A 263 -7.78 -2.54 -15.86
CA VAL A 263 -7.71 -1.12 -15.48
C VAL A 263 -6.29 -0.72 -15.07
N ARG A 264 -5.54 -1.59 -14.39
CA ARG A 264 -4.12 -1.36 -14.08
C ARG A 264 -3.27 -1.26 -15.34
N GLN A 265 -3.46 -2.17 -16.30
CA GLN A 265 -2.76 -2.14 -17.58
C GLN A 265 -3.05 -0.83 -18.34
N MET A 266 -4.32 -0.47 -18.50
CA MET A 266 -4.71 0.77 -19.17
C MET A 266 -4.19 2.02 -18.48
N LYS A 267 -4.12 2.01 -17.14
CA LYS A 267 -3.49 3.09 -16.37
C LYS A 267 -2.02 3.23 -16.75
N GLU A 268 -1.28 2.14 -16.83
CA GLU A 268 0.16 2.15 -17.04
C GLU A 268 0.56 2.42 -18.48
N ASP A 269 -0.24 1.96 -19.44
CA ASP A 269 0.10 2.03 -20.85
C ASP A 269 -0.48 3.28 -21.54
N VAL A 270 -1.66 3.74 -21.11
CA VAL A 270 -2.44 4.74 -21.86
C VAL A 270 -2.70 5.99 -21.03
N TRP A 271 -3.22 5.85 -19.82
CA TRP A 271 -3.77 6.99 -19.08
C TRP A 271 -2.71 7.76 -18.28
N CYS A 272 -1.86 7.04 -17.55
CA CYS A 272 -0.80 7.57 -16.69
C CYS A 272 0.51 6.76 -16.88
N PRO A 273 1.12 6.79 -18.08
CA PRO A 273 2.45 6.23 -18.27
C PRO A 273 3.49 7.03 -17.49
N GLY A 274 4.46 6.36 -16.88
CA GLY A 274 5.57 6.99 -16.15
C GLY A 274 5.83 6.42 -14.77
N LYS A 275 6.94 6.87 -14.16
CA LYS A 275 7.46 6.35 -12.89
C LYS A 275 6.73 6.88 -11.65
N SER A 276 6.07 8.03 -11.73
CA SER A 276 5.34 8.65 -10.61
C SER A 276 3.90 8.99 -11.02
N PRO A 277 3.02 7.99 -11.16
CA PRO A 277 1.68 8.25 -11.65
C PRO A 277 0.79 8.88 -10.57
N VAL A 278 -0.01 9.88 -10.96
CA VAL A 278 -1.01 10.52 -10.09
C VAL A 278 -2.03 9.53 -9.51
N ILE A 279 -2.24 8.40 -10.20
CA ILE A 279 -3.03 7.27 -9.73
C ILE A 279 -2.12 6.05 -9.53
N THR A 280 -2.22 5.40 -8.37
CA THR A 280 -1.46 4.20 -8.02
C THR A 280 -2.29 2.93 -8.16
N SER A 281 -1.64 1.77 -8.08
CA SER A 281 -2.31 0.46 -8.01
C SER A 281 -3.26 0.36 -6.80
N TYR A 282 -2.94 1.05 -5.71
CA TYR A 282 -3.73 1.15 -4.48
C TYR A 282 -5.04 1.93 -4.68
N HIS A 283 -5.00 3.04 -5.44
CA HIS A 283 -6.21 3.78 -5.80
C HIS A 283 -7.18 2.92 -6.61
N LEU A 284 -6.67 2.15 -7.58
CA LEU A 284 -7.48 1.26 -8.40
C LEU A 284 -8.10 0.11 -7.59
N GLN A 285 -7.34 -0.45 -6.65
CA GLN A 285 -7.84 -1.46 -5.71
C GLN A 285 -8.96 -0.90 -4.82
N THR A 286 -8.74 0.26 -4.20
CA THR A 286 -9.76 0.94 -3.38
C THR A 286 -11.03 1.24 -4.20
N LEU A 287 -10.84 1.64 -5.46
CA LEU A 287 -11.94 1.87 -6.40
C LEU A 287 -12.72 0.59 -6.71
N LEU A 288 -12.05 -0.54 -6.89
CA LEU A 288 -12.70 -1.84 -7.08
C LEU A 288 -13.56 -2.20 -5.87
N PHE A 289 -13.01 -2.09 -4.65
CA PHE A 289 -13.77 -2.40 -3.43
C PHE A 289 -15.04 -1.57 -3.31
N TRP A 290 -14.97 -0.25 -3.53
CA TRP A 290 -16.17 0.59 -3.57
C TRP A 290 -17.15 0.23 -4.70
N THR A 291 -16.64 -0.28 -5.81
CA THR A 291 -17.50 -0.74 -6.91
C THR A 291 -18.20 -2.05 -6.54
N CYS A 292 -17.54 -2.95 -5.82
CA CYS A 292 -18.15 -4.18 -5.31
C CYS A 292 -19.23 -3.90 -4.26
N GLU A 293 -18.99 -2.94 -3.36
CA GLU A 293 -20.02 -2.44 -2.43
C GLU A 293 -21.28 -1.92 -3.15
N LYS A 294 -21.10 -1.25 -4.30
CA LYS A 294 -22.21 -0.74 -5.12
C LYS A 294 -22.90 -1.83 -5.94
N TYR A 295 -22.14 -2.82 -6.39
CA TYR A 295 -22.60 -3.92 -7.25
C TYR A 295 -22.23 -5.26 -6.60
N PRO A 296 -22.96 -5.67 -5.55
CA PRO A 296 -22.55 -6.80 -4.71
C PRO A 296 -22.87 -8.17 -5.33
N HIS A 297 -23.71 -8.24 -6.36
CA HIS A 297 -24.21 -9.52 -6.88
C HIS A 297 -23.30 -10.12 -7.94
N PRO A 298 -23.14 -11.46 -8.00
CA PRO A 298 -22.30 -12.13 -9.00
C PRO A 298 -22.67 -11.75 -10.44
N LYS A 299 -23.98 -11.62 -10.74
CA LYS A 299 -24.51 -11.21 -12.06
C LYS A 299 -23.98 -9.86 -12.55
N ASP A 300 -23.60 -8.96 -11.64
CA ASP A 300 -23.06 -7.66 -12.01
C ASP A 300 -21.64 -7.78 -12.61
N TRP A 301 -20.97 -8.91 -12.36
CA TRP A 301 -19.58 -9.19 -12.71
C TRP A 301 -19.41 -10.39 -13.65
N GLN A 302 -20.49 -10.84 -14.31
CA GLN A 302 -20.39 -11.94 -15.30
C GLN A 302 -19.86 -11.47 -16.65
N VAL A 303 -20.15 -10.23 -17.03
CA VAL A 303 -19.74 -9.66 -18.33
C VAL A 303 -18.56 -8.72 -18.14
N PHE A 304 -17.36 -9.15 -18.59
CA PHE A 304 -16.11 -8.41 -18.45
C PHE A 304 -16.18 -7.00 -19.03
N SER A 305 -16.61 -6.84 -20.29
CA SER A 305 -16.69 -5.54 -20.98
C SER A 305 -17.49 -4.50 -20.18
N ARG A 306 -18.65 -4.92 -19.65
CA ARG A 306 -19.53 -4.07 -18.84
C ARG A 306 -18.93 -3.74 -17.48
N ALA A 307 -18.34 -4.73 -16.80
CA ALA A 307 -17.72 -4.56 -15.49
C ALA A 307 -16.47 -3.67 -15.56
N PHE A 308 -15.64 -3.86 -16.57
CA PHE A 308 -14.48 -3.02 -16.85
C PHE A 308 -14.89 -1.56 -17.07
N LEU A 309 -15.81 -1.28 -18.00
CA LEU A 309 -16.29 0.08 -18.26
C LEU A 309 -16.92 0.74 -17.03
N ARG A 310 -17.52 -0.04 -16.13
CA ARG A 310 -18.04 0.47 -14.86
C ARG A 310 -16.92 0.96 -13.95
N LEU A 311 -15.79 0.25 -13.86
CA LEU A 311 -14.62 0.71 -13.12
C LEU A 311 -14.04 1.99 -13.75
N VAL A 312 -13.93 2.05 -15.08
CA VAL A 312 -13.42 3.24 -15.79
C VAL A 312 -14.30 4.46 -15.52
N ARG A 313 -15.63 4.31 -15.60
CA ARG A 313 -16.57 5.40 -15.24
C ARG A 313 -16.43 5.84 -13.79
N LYS A 314 -16.23 4.89 -12.86
CA LYS A 314 -15.98 5.18 -11.45
C LYS A 314 -14.67 5.93 -11.27
N LEU A 315 -13.62 5.58 -12.02
CA LEU A 315 -12.31 6.21 -11.95
C LEU A 315 -12.40 7.65 -12.44
N HIS A 316 -13.02 7.85 -13.62
CA HIS A 316 -13.30 9.17 -14.15
C HIS A 316 -14.00 10.04 -13.09
N LYS A 317 -15.08 9.54 -12.46
CA LYS A 317 -15.79 10.29 -11.41
C LYS A 317 -14.88 10.67 -10.24
N CYS A 318 -14.10 9.73 -9.69
CA CYS A 318 -13.23 10.01 -8.54
C CYS A 318 -12.13 11.02 -8.89
N VAL A 319 -11.54 10.90 -10.08
CA VAL A 319 -10.52 11.81 -10.58
C VAL A 319 -11.10 13.21 -10.81
N SER A 320 -12.23 13.34 -11.50
CA SER A 320 -12.89 14.63 -11.73
C SER A 320 -13.32 15.34 -10.45
N GLN A 321 -13.63 14.59 -9.39
CA GLN A 321 -14.02 15.14 -8.09
C GLN A 321 -12.84 15.32 -7.13
N HIS A 322 -11.62 14.91 -7.53
CA HIS A 322 -10.42 14.91 -6.69
C HIS A 322 -10.67 14.17 -5.36
N PHE A 323 -11.52 13.12 -5.42
CA PHE A 323 -12.05 12.46 -4.25
C PHE A 323 -12.15 10.95 -4.44
N LEU A 324 -11.33 10.22 -3.69
CA LEU A 324 -11.43 8.78 -3.51
C LEU A 324 -11.33 8.48 -2.02
N ARG A 325 -12.48 8.19 -1.39
CA ARG A 325 -12.52 7.83 0.02
C ARG A 325 -11.75 6.53 0.26
N HIS A 326 -10.90 6.49 1.29
CA HIS A 326 -10.28 5.25 1.73
C HIS A 326 -11.35 4.22 2.12
N TYR A 327 -11.12 2.94 1.81
CA TYR A 327 -12.12 1.89 1.99
C TYR A 327 -12.56 1.71 3.46
N PHE A 328 -11.59 1.56 4.38
CA PHE A 328 -11.88 1.41 5.81
C PHE A 328 -11.95 2.72 6.62
N VAL A 329 -11.20 3.76 6.25
CA VAL A 329 -11.09 5.00 7.04
C VAL A 329 -11.88 6.13 6.40
N ARG A 330 -13.11 6.34 6.88
CA ARG A 330 -14.09 7.23 6.24
C ARG A 330 -13.65 8.69 6.08
N LYS A 331 -12.80 9.18 6.98
CA LYS A 331 -12.31 10.57 7.00
C LYS A 331 -11.13 10.81 6.05
N SER A 332 -10.60 9.77 5.40
CA SER A 332 -9.42 9.88 4.52
C SER A 332 -9.84 9.94 3.05
N ASN A 333 -9.35 10.96 2.35
CA ASN A 333 -9.40 11.07 0.89
C ASN A 333 -8.01 10.76 0.32
N LEU A 334 -7.90 9.68 -0.46
CA LEU A 334 -6.65 9.24 -1.06
C LEU A 334 -6.12 10.18 -2.15
N LEU A 335 -6.98 11.05 -2.71
CA LEU A 335 -6.58 12.02 -3.76
C LEU A 335 -6.37 13.43 -3.21
N GLN A 336 -6.32 13.61 -1.88
CA GLN A 336 -6.25 14.93 -1.25
C GLN A 336 -5.01 15.74 -1.65
N TYR A 337 -3.87 15.08 -1.88
CA TYR A 337 -2.59 15.71 -2.23
C TYR A 337 -2.12 15.40 -3.65
N ALA A 338 -2.94 14.73 -4.44
CA ALA A 338 -2.63 14.47 -5.83
C ALA A 338 -2.64 15.80 -6.63
N ASN A 339 -1.74 15.93 -7.60
CA ASN A 339 -1.64 17.13 -8.41
C ASN A 339 -2.95 17.37 -9.18
N SER A 340 -3.56 18.54 -8.97
CA SER A 340 -4.86 18.89 -9.56
C SER A 340 -4.82 18.96 -11.08
N GLY A 341 -3.72 19.43 -11.67
CA GLY A 341 -3.53 19.50 -13.12
C GLY A 341 -3.40 18.12 -13.75
N GLU A 342 -2.62 17.23 -13.13
CA GLU A 342 -2.47 15.85 -13.59
C GLU A 342 -3.79 15.06 -13.47
N LEU A 343 -4.55 15.25 -12.39
CA LEU A 343 -5.90 14.70 -12.25
C LEU A 343 -6.84 15.24 -13.34
N GLY A 344 -6.81 16.54 -13.63
CA GLY A 344 -7.59 17.14 -14.70
C GLY A 344 -7.28 16.55 -16.08
N ALA A 345 -6.01 16.42 -16.42
CA ALA A 345 -5.56 15.80 -17.67
C ALA A 345 -5.99 14.33 -17.76
N LEU A 346 -5.88 13.58 -16.65
CA LEU A 346 -6.36 12.20 -16.58
C LEU A 346 -7.88 12.11 -16.77
N ALA A 347 -8.65 13.00 -16.15
CA ALA A 347 -10.10 13.04 -16.33
C ALA A 347 -10.48 13.24 -17.80
N GLN A 348 -9.80 14.13 -18.52
CA GLN A 348 -10.03 14.34 -19.95
C GLN A 348 -9.72 13.09 -20.79
N LYS A 349 -8.59 12.42 -20.54
CA LYS A 349 -8.24 11.15 -21.21
C LYS A 349 -9.30 10.07 -20.97
N LEU A 350 -9.76 9.93 -19.73
CA LEU A 350 -10.81 8.96 -19.38
C LEU A 350 -12.16 9.32 -20.00
N ALA A 351 -12.50 10.61 -20.08
CA ALA A 351 -13.72 11.06 -20.75
C ALA A 351 -13.69 10.76 -22.25
N PHE A 352 -12.55 10.98 -22.92
CA PHE A 352 -12.36 10.63 -24.33
C PHE A 352 -12.50 9.12 -24.55
N PHE A 353 -11.82 8.32 -23.73
CA PHE A 353 -11.92 6.86 -23.78
C PHE A 353 -13.36 6.35 -23.59
N LEU A 354 -14.13 6.97 -22.69
CA LEU A 354 -15.52 6.58 -22.42
C LEU A 354 -16.48 6.95 -23.56
N LYS A 355 -16.15 7.92 -24.42
CA LYS A 355 -16.96 8.27 -25.61
C LYS A 355 -16.83 7.21 -26.69
N ASN A 356 -15.61 6.78 -26.96
CA ASN A 356 -15.30 5.73 -27.93
C ASN A 356 -14.35 4.73 -27.27
N PRO A 357 -14.88 3.70 -26.58
CA PRO A 357 -14.06 2.67 -25.95
C PRO A 357 -13.50 1.73 -27.03
N GLN A 358 -12.64 2.26 -27.88
CA GLN A 358 -11.82 1.50 -28.80
C GLN A 358 -10.47 1.34 -28.11
N ILE A 359 -10.16 0.11 -27.74
CA ILE A 359 -8.87 -0.24 -27.14
C ILE A 359 -7.92 -0.57 -28.30
N SER A 360 -7.56 0.45 -29.08
CA SER A 360 -6.31 0.40 -29.83
C SER A 360 -5.19 0.68 -28.82
N LEU A 361 -4.78 -0.37 -28.10
CA LEU A 361 -3.50 -0.34 -27.40
C LEU A 361 -2.42 -0.15 -28.47
N PRO A 362 -1.49 0.79 -28.29
CA PRO A 362 -0.31 0.84 -29.14
C PRO A 362 0.50 -0.47 -29.07
#